data_AF-A0A078L6A5-F1
#
_entry.id   AF-A0A078L6A5-F1
#
_cell.length_a   1.000
_cell.length_b   1.000
_cell.length_c   1.000
_cell.angle_alpha   90.00
_cell.angle_beta   90.00
_cell.angle_gamma   90.00
#
_symmetry.space_group_name_H-M   'P 1'
#
loop_
_entity.id
_entity.type
_entity.pdbx_description
1 polymer ?
#
loop_
_entity_poly.entity_id
_entity_poly.type
_entity_poly.pdbx_seq_one_letter_code
_entity_poly.pdbx_strand_id
1 'polypeptide(L)'
;MQTPGILRPLEARELSDGTLRYLCLIAALLSPRPATLLALNEPETSLHPELMQPLAELIAVASQYSQIWVTTHSQDLAMMIGKLSGNKPINLIRTETGTQIDGLSAWEQLI
;
A
#
# COMPACT_ATOMS: atom_id res chain seq x y z
N MET A 1 -8.14 -22.39 -3.68
CA MET A 1 -7.07 -23.03 -2.89
C MET A 1 -7.64 -24.27 -2.23
N GLN A 2 -7.19 -25.45 -2.59
CA GLN A 2 -7.46 -26.67 -1.82
C GLN A 2 -6.18 -27.01 -1.08
N THR A 3 -6.16 -26.76 0.22
CA THR A 3 -5.05 -27.19 1.09
C THR A 3 -5.37 -28.61 1.56
N PRO A 4 -4.57 -29.62 1.19
CA PRO A 4 -4.81 -31.00 1.61
C PRO A 4 -4.92 -31.07 3.15
N GLY A 5 -6.03 -31.61 3.65
CA GLY A 5 -6.30 -31.74 5.09
C GLY A 5 -7.19 -30.65 5.70
N ILE A 6 -7.55 -29.60 4.96
CA ILE A 6 -8.52 -28.59 5.41
C ILE A 6 -9.92 -29.00 4.93
N LEU A 7 -10.71 -29.57 5.85
CA LEU A 7 -12.07 -30.08 5.57
C LEU A 7 -13.18 -29.04 5.77
N ARG A 8 -12.84 -27.82 6.22
CA ARG A 8 -13.78 -26.70 6.44
C ARG A 8 -13.10 -25.35 6.14
N PRO A 9 -13.86 -24.27 5.89
CA PRO A 9 -13.29 -22.94 5.82
C PRO A 9 -12.48 -22.61 7.07
N LEU A 10 -11.35 -21.93 6.88
CA LEU A 10 -10.55 -21.39 7.97
C LEU A 10 -11.26 -20.20 8.60
N GLU A 11 -11.23 -20.15 9.93
CA GLU A 11 -11.62 -18.97 10.67
C GLU A 11 -10.48 -17.96 10.67
N ALA A 12 -10.80 -16.68 10.87
CA ALA A 12 -9.80 -15.61 10.86
C ALA A 12 -8.62 -15.87 11.81
N ARG A 13 -8.89 -16.41 13.01
CA ARG A 13 -7.85 -16.76 14.00
C ARG A 13 -6.88 -17.85 13.58
N GLU A 14 -7.20 -18.58 12.52
CA GLU A 14 -6.38 -19.68 11.99
C GLU A 14 -5.46 -19.20 10.84
N LEU A 15 -5.57 -17.93 10.43
CA LEU A 15 -4.76 -17.32 9.38
C LEU A 15 -3.51 -16.65 9.98
N SER A 16 -2.42 -16.62 9.19
CA SER A 16 -1.25 -15.82 9.57
C SER A 16 -1.58 -14.33 9.57
N ASP A 17 -0.87 -13.54 10.39
CA ASP A 17 -1.06 -12.09 10.47
C ASP A 17 -0.95 -11.41 9.09
N GLY A 18 0.07 -11.78 8.30
CA GLY A 18 0.23 -11.28 6.94
C GLY A 18 -0.94 -11.62 6.01
N THR A 19 -1.54 -12.80 6.16
CA THR A 19 -2.73 -13.19 5.36
C THR A 19 -3.94 -12.36 5.76
N LEU A 20 -4.19 -12.19 7.05
CA LEU A 20 -5.29 -11.34 7.55
C LEU A 20 -5.12 -9.91 7.08
N ARG A 21 -3.92 -9.36 7.21
CA ARG A 21 -3.61 -7.99 6.78
C ARG A 21 -3.84 -7.81 5.28
N TYR A 22 -3.38 -8.75 4.47
CA TYR A 22 -3.59 -8.72 3.03
C TYR A 22 -5.08 -8.79 2.66
N LEU A 23 -5.86 -9.65 3.33
CA LEU A 23 -7.32 -9.71 3.13
C LEU A 23 -8.01 -8.40 3.52
N CYS A 24 -7.61 -7.77 4.62
CA CYS A 24 -8.11 -6.45 5.02
C CYS A 24 -7.79 -5.37 3.97
N LEU A 25 -6.57 -5.39 3.42
CA LEU A 25 -6.16 -4.47 2.35
C LEU A 25 -7.00 -4.68 1.09
N ILE A 26 -7.18 -5.93 0.66
CA ILE A 26 -8.05 -6.28 -0.48
C ILE A 26 -9.46 -5.75 -0.25
N ALA A 27 -10.03 -6.00 0.93
CA ALA A 27 -11.39 -5.55 1.24
C ALA A 27 -11.53 -4.02 1.19
N ALA A 28 -10.52 -3.28 1.66
CA ALA A 28 -10.51 -1.82 1.59
C ALA A 28 -10.35 -1.30 0.15
N LEU A 29 -9.42 -1.88 -0.61
CA LEU A 29 -9.10 -1.46 -1.99
C LEU A 29 -10.19 -1.83 -3.00
N LEU A 30 -10.90 -2.94 -2.77
CA LEU A 30 -11.97 -3.43 -3.65
C LEU A 30 -13.38 -3.16 -3.09
N SER A 31 -13.52 -2.20 -2.17
CA SER A 31 -14.82 -1.86 -1.60
C SER A 31 -15.82 -1.49 -2.71
N PRO A 32 -17.04 -2.06 -2.72
CA PRO A 32 -18.08 -1.69 -3.69
C PRO A 32 -18.59 -0.25 -3.50
N ARG A 33 -18.22 0.38 -2.38
CA ARG A 33 -18.43 1.81 -2.10
C ARG A 33 -17.05 2.41 -1.82
N PRO A 34 -16.29 2.79 -2.86
CA PRO A 34 -14.95 3.32 -2.69
C PRO A 34 -15.00 4.63 -1.89
N ALA A 35 -14.01 4.82 -1.02
CA ALA A 35 -13.86 6.08 -0.28
C ALA A 35 -13.38 7.19 -1.22
N THR A 36 -13.73 8.45 -0.97
CA THR A 36 -13.18 9.57 -1.74
C THR A 36 -11.66 9.68 -1.56
N LEU A 37 -11.17 9.39 -0.35
CA LEU A 37 -9.76 9.33 0.01
C LEU A 37 -9.49 8.07 0.86
N LEU A 38 -8.41 7.36 0.55
CA LEU A 38 -7.89 6.24 1.31
C LEU A 38 -6.40 6.46 1.60
N ALA A 39 -6.02 6.47 2.88
CA ALA A 39 -4.63 6.58 3.31
C ALA A 39 -4.14 5.23 3.84
N LEU A 40 -3.09 4.69 3.23
CA LEU A 40 -2.46 3.43 3.59
C LEU A 40 -1.09 3.71 4.18
N ASN A 41 -0.90 3.32 5.45
CA ASN A 41 0.38 3.47 6.14
C ASN A 41 1.11 2.13 6.22
N GLU A 42 2.22 2.03 5.49
CA GLU A 42 3.05 0.82 5.36
C GLU A 42 2.20 -0.43 5.07
N PRO A 43 1.40 -0.43 3.98
CA PRO A 43 0.52 -1.56 3.66
C PRO A 43 1.29 -2.87 3.43
N GLU A 44 2.58 -2.81 3.14
CA GLU A 44 3.46 -3.97 2.97
C GLU A 44 3.90 -4.64 4.27
N THR A 45 3.70 -4.01 5.43
CA THR A 45 4.22 -4.52 6.71
C THR A 45 3.64 -5.90 7.02
N SER A 46 4.52 -6.85 7.34
CA SER A 46 4.20 -8.26 7.58
C SER A 46 3.67 -9.05 6.38
N LEU A 47 3.69 -8.50 5.16
CA LEU A 47 3.31 -9.23 3.95
C LEU A 47 4.48 -10.07 3.40
N HIS A 48 4.12 -11.18 2.76
CA HIS A 48 5.10 -11.98 2.01
C HIS A 48 5.58 -11.18 0.78
N PRO A 49 6.88 -11.21 0.42
CA PRO A 49 7.41 -10.44 -0.72
C PRO A 49 6.69 -10.69 -2.05
N GLU A 50 6.20 -11.91 -2.29
CA GLU A 50 5.44 -12.25 -3.51
C GLU A 50 4.10 -11.50 -3.62
N LEU A 51 3.59 -10.93 -2.53
CA LEU A 51 2.35 -10.14 -2.53
C LEU A 51 2.60 -8.66 -2.87
N MET A 52 3.85 -8.22 -2.98
CA MET A 52 4.17 -6.81 -3.22
C MET A 52 3.67 -6.33 -4.58
N GLN A 53 3.89 -7.11 -5.64
CA GLN A 53 3.41 -6.78 -6.98
C GLN A 53 1.87 -6.81 -7.06
N PRO A 54 1.18 -7.87 -6.60
CA PRO A 54 -0.29 -7.87 -6.53
C PRO A 54 -0.86 -6.69 -5.74
N LEU A 55 -0.24 -6.32 -4.61
CA LEU A 55 -0.65 -5.15 -3.83
C LEU A 55 -0.50 -3.85 -4.64
N ALA A 56 0.61 -3.67 -5.34
CA ALA A 56 0.84 -2.50 -6.18
C ALA A 56 -0.21 -2.38 -7.31
N GLU A 57 -0.54 -3.51 -7.95
CA GLU A 57 -1.59 -3.60 -8.97
C GLU A 57 -2.96 -3.22 -8.40
N LEU A 58 -3.32 -3.75 -7.22
CA LEU A 58 -4.57 -3.41 -6.55
C LEU A 58 -4.66 -1.92 -6.20
N ILE A 59 -3.58 -1.34 -5.67
CA ILE A 59 -3.53 0.09 -5.34
C ILE A 59 -3.70 0.94 -6.61
N ALA A 60 -3.02 0.59 -7.71
CA ALA A 60 -3.13 1.33 -8.96
C ALA A 60 -4.51 1.22 -9.62
N VAL A 61 -5.19 0.08 -9.47
CA VAL A 61 -6.58 -0.08 -9.95
C VAL A 61 -7.55 0.73 -9.07
N ALA A 62 -7.42 0.62 -7.74
CA ALA A 62 -8.29 1.33 -6.81
C ALA A 62 -8.13 2.86 -6.92
N SER A 63 -6.94 3.36 -7.30
CA SER A 63 -6.69 4.79 -7.45
C SER A 63 -7.46 5.44 -8.62
N GLN A 64 -8.04 4.64 -9.52
CA GLN A 64 -8.94 5.12 -10.58
C GLN A 64 -10.29 5.59 -10.01
N TYR A 65 -10.66 5.13 -8.82
CA TYR A 65 -11.96 5.39 -8.19
C TYR A 65 -11.85 6.18 -6.87
N SER A 66 -10.66 6.18 -6.26
CA SER A 66 -10.38 6.83 -4.98
C SER A 66 -9.07 7.62 -5.08
N GLN A 67 -8.97 8.75 -4.38
CA GLN A 67 -7.64 9.29 -4.10
C GLN A 67 -6.94 8.37 -3.10
N ILE A 68 -5.74 7.89 -3.42
CA ILE A 68 -5.00 6.98 -2.56
C ILE A 68 -3.65 7.59 -2.18
N TRP A 69 -3.42 7.70 -0.87
CA TRP A 69 -2.13 8.08 -0.31
C TRP A 69 -1.47 6.84 0.28
N VAL A 70 -0.22 6.60 -0.10
CA VAL A 70 0.56 5.48 0.40
C VAL A 70 1.85 6.02 0.99
N THR A 71 2.09 5.70 2.26
CA THR A 71 3.41 5.80 2.87
C THR A 71 4.01 4.41 2.94
N THR A 72 5.25 4.28 2.50
CA THR A 72 5.94 2.99 2.39
C THR A 72 7.43 3.19 2.61
N HIS A 73 8.06 2.22 3.26
CA HIS A 73 9.52 2.13 3.33
C HIS A 73 10.09 1.23 2.22
N SER A 74 9.22 0.55 1.46
CA SER A 74 9.59 -0.26 0.31
C SER A 74 9.74 0.60 -0.94
N GLN A 75 10.99 0.81 -1.36
CA GLN A 75 11.28 1.47 -2.63
C GLN A 75 10.69 0.70 -3.82
N ASP A 76 10.69 -0.64 -3.76
CA ASP A 76 10.13 -1.49 -4.80
C ASP A 76 8.62 -1.26 -4.95
N LEU A 77 7.88 -1.23 -3.83
CA LEU A 77 6.43 -0.96 -3.86
C LEU A 77 6.14 0.41 -4.44
N ALA A 78 6.84 1.44 -3.97
CA ALA A 78 6.68 2.81 -4.46
C ALA A 78 6.93 2.91 -5.98
N MET A 79 7.98 2.26 -6.47
CA MET A 79 8.32 2.24 -7.90
C MET A 79 7.30 1.47 -8.74
N MET A 80 6.80 0.33 -8.25
CA MET A 80 5.76 -0.45 -8.93
C MET A 80 4.46 0.35 -9.05
N ILE A 81 3.99 0.96 -7.95
CA ILE A 81 2.79 1.81 -7.94
C ILE A 81 2.99 3.00 -8.88
N GLY A 82 4.16 3.64 -8.84
CA GLY A 82 4.44 4.78 -9.71
C GLY A 82 4.42 4.42 -11.19
N LYS A 83 5.02 3.29 -11.56
CA LYS A 83 4.99 2.75 -12.93
C LYS A 83 3.56 2.43 -13.39
N LEU A 84 2.73 1.84 -12.54
CA LEU A 84 1.38 1.42 -12.88
C LEU A 84 0.38 2.58 -12.93
N SER A 85 0.54 3.57 -12.05
CA SER A 85 -0.38 4.72 -11.95
C SER A 85 0.06 5.94 -12.76
N GLY A 86 1.30 5.98 -13.25
CA GLY A 86 1.88 7.14 -13.93
C GLY A 86 2.33 8.26 -12.98
N ASN A 87 2.21 8.06 -11.66
CA ASN A 87 2.65 9.04 -10.66
C ASN A 87 4.10 8.78 -10.26
N LYS A 88 4.84 9.84 -9.90
CA LYS A 88 6.18 9.69 -9.35
C LYS A 88 6.10 9.58 -7.82
N PRO A 89 6.81 8.63 -7.19
CA PRO A 89 6.90 8.59 -5.74
C PRO A 89 7.60 9.85 -5.23
N ILE A 90 7.17 10.31 -4.05
CA ILE A 90 7.77 11.44 -3.35
C ILE A 90 8.67 10.85 -2.27
N ASN A 91 9.98 11.11 -2.38
CA ASN A 91 10.94 10.68 -1.37
C ASN A 91 11.00 11.70 -0.24
N LEU A 92 10.93 11.21 1.00
CA LEU A 92 11.07 12.02 2.19
C LEU A 92 12.43 11.76 2.85
N ILE A 93 13.14 12.84 3.20
CA ILE A 93 14.42 12.80 3.90
C ILE A 93 14.30 13.44 5.28
N ARG A 94 15.04 12.91 6.25
CA ARG A 94 15.17 13.54 7.57
C ARG A 94 16.37 14.50 7.53
N THR A 95 16.10 15.75 7.90
CA THR A 95 17.09 16.82 8.07
C THR A 95 17.16 17.23 9.54
N GLU A 96 18.14 18.08 9.89
CA GLU A 96 18.26 18.65 11.24
C GLU A 96 17.00 19.45 11.65
N THR A 97 16.28 20.03 10.68
CA THR A 97 15.09 20.84 10.92
C THR A 97 13.78 20.07 10.85
N GLY A 98 13.80 18.78 10.51
CA GLY A 98 12.59 17.95 10.37
C GLY A 98 12.58 17.08 9.11
N THR A 99 11.40 16.56 8.76
CA THR A 99 11.20 15.77 7.53
C THR A 99 10.95 16.73 6.36
N GLN A 100 11.69 16.55 5.27
CA GLN A 100 11.58 17.34 4.05
C GLN A 100 11.39 16.43 2.83
N ILE A 101 10.84 16.97 1.75
CA ILE A 101 10.78 16.26 0.48
C ILE A 101 12.15 16.40 -0.22
N ASP A 102 12.68 15.28 -0.70
CA ASP A 102 13.93 15.25 -1.43
C ASP A 102 13.84 16.10 -2.72
N GLY A 103 14.79 17.02 -2.89
CA GLY A 103 14.87 17.90 -4.04
C GLY A 103 13.97 19.15 -4.02
N LEU A 104 13.16 19.37 -2.97
CA LEU A 104 12.40 20.62 -2.78
C LEU A 104 13.18 21.59 -1.91
N SER A 105 13.44 22.80 -2.43
CA SER A 105 14.10 23.85 -1.67
C SER A 105 13.21 24.36 -0.53
N ALA A 106 13.81 24.94 0.52
CA ALA A 106 13.09 25.42 1.71
C ALA A 106 11.98 26.45 1.38
N TRP A 107 12.09 27.16 0.26
CA TRP A 107 11.10 28.16 -0.18
C TRP A 107 9.88 27.53 -0.86
N GLU A 108 10.05 26.38 -1.53
CA GLU A 108 8.97 25.63 -2.17
C GLU A 108 8.15 24.80 -1.18
N GLN A 109 8.64 24.64 0.06
CA GLN A 109 7.93 23.95 1.15
C GLN A 109 6.94 24.87 1.91
N LEU A 110 7.00 26.19 1.68
CA LEU A 110 6.21 27.22 2.39
C LEU A 110 5.04 27.79 1.56
N ILE A 111 4.83 27.28 0.35
CA ILE A 111 3.75 27.66 -0.57
C ILE A 111 2.73 26.53 -0.62
#